data_AF-A0A813DC70-F1
#
_entry.id   AF-A0A813DC70-F1
#
_cell.length_a   1.000
_cell.length_b   1.000
_cell.length_c   1.000
_cell.angle_alpha   90.00
_cell.angle_beta   90.00
_cell.angle_gamma   90.00
#
_symmetry.space_group_name_H-M   'P 1'
#
loop_
_entity.id
_entity.type
_entity.pdbx_description
1 polymer ?
#
loop_
_entity_poly.entity_id
_entity_poly.type
_entity_poly.pdbx_seq_one_letter_code
_entity_poly.pdbx_strand_id
1 'polypeptide(L)'
;MNGVGSAASTAFASLGGEAFTANSVESFGNWVGDFMISIDAFIVVAVCSFVIALIFMVLLRFMLGYCVWFAVWMVMLILAGAGVLSFSRGSQCQGESLLSTAQQMSSAVVVASSTAATNTASGSEVSDETLEGDGGSYSGVQTRSVSGLLCIPWGVANTTAARYTNPPYNVTANHCRNPYLANDTNKASTIWCYTSDPVVTWEQCLPIGVIRPVCANGYAVTNAELRQGLEYIGYVLWIMTGLYVILVLFFVSRIRLAVAVNEVAATFVAHTPRIVFVPVVQAFFGIAWVLAWSASAAFLISQVPDGYVRTDAYATYAEAYGTETTAGQCTDKWPTGSVWKDEDNCVLTMINTTG
;
A
#
# COMPACT_ATOMS: atom_id res chain seq x y z
N MET A 1 -14.40 4.21 31.95
CA MET A 1 -13.37 3.68 31.02
C MET A 1 -13.23 2.16 31.20
N ASN A 2 -14.35 1.43 31.25
CA ASN A 2 -14.44 0.15 31.99
C ASN A 2 -14.34 -1.10 31.10
N GLY A 3 -14.06 -0.94 29.80
CA GLY A 3 -14.04 -2.07 28.85
C GLY A 3 -12.65 -2.63 28.55
N VAL A 4 -11.59 -1.83 28.68
CA VAL A 4 -10.23 -2.25 28.28
C VAL A 4 -9.54 -3.04 29.40
N GLY A 5 -9.76 -2.66 30.67
CA GLY A 5 -9.20 -3.35 31.83
C GLY A 5 -9.82 -4.73 32.09
N SER A 6 -11.12 -4.90 31.84
CA SER A 6 -11.79 -6.20 31.99
C SER A 6 -11.33 -7.20 30.92
N ALA A 7 -11.24 -6.77 29.66
CA ALA A 7 -10.70 -7.58 28.57
C ALA A 7 -9.24 -8.00 28.81
N ALA A 8 -8.40 -7.09 29.31
CA ALA A 8 -7.01 -7.38 29.67
C ALA A 8 -6.91 -8.39 30.84
N SER A 9 -7.73 -8.23 31.89
CA SER A 9 -7.74 -9.16 33.03
C SER A 9 -8.26 -10.55 32.68
N THR A 10 -9.23 -10.65 31.76
CA THR A 10 -9.78 -11.95 31.30
C THR A 10 -8.79 -12.67 30.40
N ALA A 11 -8.03 -11.93 29.58
CA ALA A 11 -6.93 -12.47 28.78
C ALA A 11 -5.80 -12.99 29.68
N PHE A 12 -5.42 -12.26 30.73
CA PHE A 12 -4.39 -12.70 31.70
C PHE A 12 -4.84 -13.88 32.58
N ALA A 13 -6.11 -13.94 32.99
CA ALA A 13 -6.67 -15.07 33.73
C ALA A 13 -6.76 -16.35 32.88
N SER A 14 -7.06 -16.23 31.57
CA SER A 14 -7.01 -17.36 30.63
C SER A 14 -5.60 -17.89 30.35
N LEU A 15 -4.57 -17.17 30.80
CA LEU A 15 -3.14 -17.49 30.63
C LEU A 15 -2.51 -18.19 31.84
N GLY A 16 -3.31 -18.57 32.86
CA GLY A 16 -2.95 -19.55 33.90
C GLY A 16 -1.62 -19.32 34.60
N GLY A 17 -1.56 -18.48 35.64
CA GLY A 17 -0.32 -18.04 36.31
C GLY A 17 0.62 -19.13 36.86
N GLU A 18 0.11 -20.29 37.31
CA GLU A 18 0.98 -21.40 37.78
C GLU A 18 1.52 -22.25 36.63
N ALA A 19 0.70 -22.48 35.61
CA ALA A 19 1.11 -23.12 34.36
C ALA A 19 2.07 -22.21 33.59
N PHE A 20 1.86 -20.90 33.60
CA PHE A 20 2.77 -19.92 33.03
C PHE A 20 4.11 -20.01 33.75
N THR A 21 4.21 -19.94 35.07
CA THR A 21 5.53 -19.92 35.74
C THR A 21 6.34 -21.22 35.55
N ALA A 22 5.71 -22.40 35.67
CA ALA A 22 6.40 -23.69 35.45
C ALA A 22 6.71 -23.95 33.97
N ASN A 23 5.73 -23.74 33.07
CA ASN A 23 5.97 -23.86 31.63
C ASN A 23 6.92 -22.77 31.12
N SER A 24 7.02 -21.63 31.79
CA SER A 24 7.89 -20.52 31.44
C SER A 24 9.32 -20.79 31.87
N VAL A 25 9.56 -21.40 33.03
CA VAL A 25 10.90 -21.86 33.44
C VAL A 25 11.36 -23.07 32.60
N GLU A 26 10.48 -24.05 32.32
CA GLU A 26 10.80 -25.15 31.39
C GLU A 26 10.98 -24.66 29.95
N SER A 27 10.12 -23.77 29.46
CA SER A 27 10.24 -23.19 28.11
C SER A 27 11.46 -22.28 28.01
N PHE A 28 11.83 -21.57 29.06
CA PHE A 28 13.05 -20.77 29.10
C PHE A 28 14.28 -21.67 29.20
N GLY A 29 14.24 -22.75 29.98
CA GLY A 29 15.29 -23.76 30.06
C GLY A 29 15.51 -24.49 28.73
N ASN A 30 14.44 -24.88 28.05
CA ASN A 30 14.49 -25.45 26.71
C ASN A 30 14.99 -24.43 25.68
N TRP A 31 14.56 -23.17 25.77
CA TRP A 31 15.05 -22.10 24.88
C TRP A 31 16.54 -21.79 25.09
N VAL A 32 17.00 -21.74 26.34
CA VAL A 32 18.43 -21.60 26.67
C VAL A 32 19.20 -22.82 26.24
N GLY A 33 18.64 -24.03 26.38
CA GLY A 33 19.22 -25.28 25.88
C GLY A 33 19.39 -25.26 24.36
N ASP A 34 18.34 -24.91 23.62
CA ASP A 34 18.35 -24.77 22.16
C ASP A 34 19.29 -23.67 21.69
N PHE A 35 19.38 -22.56 22.44
CA PHE A 35 20.34 -21.48 22.21
C PHE A 35 21.78 -21.95 22.40
N MET A 36 22.07 -22.72 23.46
CA MET A 36 23.41 -23.28 23.72
C MET A 36 23.82 -24.31 22.67
N ILE A 37 22.88 -25.12 22.16
CA ILE A 37 23.11 -26.05 21.05
C ILE A 37 23.37 -25.29 19.74
N SER A 38 22.68 -24.16 19.54
CA SER A 38 22.75 -23.36 18.30
C SER A 38 23.76 -22.21 18.36
N ILE A 39 24.56 -22.12 19.43
CA ILE A 39 25.45 -20.98 19.67
C ILE A 39 26.49 -20.80 18.56
N ASP A 40 26.98 -21.91 18.00
CA ASP A 40 27.92 -21.90 16.87
C ASP A 40 27.28 -21.29 15.61
N ALA A 41 26.02 -21.61 15.34
CA ALA A 41 25.27 -21.04 14.21
C ALA A 41 25.06 -19.53 14.39
N PHE A 42 24.74 -19.08 15.62
CA PHE A 42 24.62 -17.66 15.94
C PHE A 42 25.95 -16.92 15.73
N ILE A 43 27.06 -17.49 16.18
CA ILE A 43 28.40 -16.90 16.00
C ILE A 43 28.73 -16.78 14.51
N VAL A 44 28.48 -17.83 13.73
CA VAL A 44 28.71 -17.82 12.27
C VAL A 44 27.84 -16.76 11.59
N VAL A 45 26.54 -16.71 11.88
CA VAL A 45 25.63 -15.71 11.31
C VAL A 45 26.02 -14.29 11.72
N ALA A 46 26.44 -14.09 12.97
CA ALA A 46 26.91 -12.80 13.45
C ALA A 46 28.16 -12.33 12.69
N VAL A 47 29.16 -13.21 12.51
CA VAL A 47 30.38 -12.89 11.74
C VAL A 47 30.04 -12.65 10.26
N CYS A 48 29.21 -13.48 9.65
CA CYS A 48 28.76 -13.29 8.26
C CYS A 48 28.02 -11.97 8.08
N SER A 49 27.08 -11.63 8.97
CA SER A 49 26.34 -10.38 8.92
C SER A 49 27.25 -9.16 9.10
N PHE A 50 28.27 -9.26 9.95
CA PHE A 50 29.27 -8.20 10.14
C PHE A 50 30.11 -7.98 8.88
N VAL A 51 30.60 -9.07 8.26
CA VAL A 51 31.36 -9.01 7.01
C VAL A 51 30.50 -8.46 5.87
N ILE A 52 29.26 -8.94 5.74
CA ILE A 52 28.31 -8.44 4.74
C ILE A 52 28.00 -6.97 4.99
N ALA A 53 27.81 -6.53 6.24
CA ALA A 53 27.56 -5.13 6.57
C ALA A 53 28.76 -4.24 6.23
N LEU A 54 30.00 -4.69 6.49
CA LEU A 54 31.20 -3.99 6.08
C LEU A 54 31.31 -3.87 4.55
N ILE A 55 31.07 -4.98 3.83
CA ILE A 55 31.05 -4.99 2.37
C ILE A 55 29.96 -4.06 1.84
N PHE A 56 28.76 -4.10 2.42
CA PHE A 56 27.63 -3.27 2.04
C PHE A 56 27.91 -1.78 2.28
N MET A 57 28.52 -1.42 3.40
CA MET A 57 28.95 -0.03 3.66
C MET A 57 29.98 0.46 2.63
N VAL A 58 30.87 -0.41 2.15
CA VAL A 58 31.80 -0.08 1.07
C VAL A 58 31.10 0.00 -0.29
N LEU A 59 30.18 -0.91 -0.60
CA LEU A 59 29.43 -0.95 -1.87
C LEU A 59 28.49 0.24 -2.03
N LEU A 60 27.86 0.69 -0.93
CA LEU A 60 27.01 1.87 -0.92
C LEU A 60 27.75 3.09 -1.47
N ARG A 61 29.07 3.22 -1.27
CA ARG A 61 29.85 4.33 -1.86
C ARG A 61 29.63 4.48 -3.37
N PHE A 62 29.69 3.38 -4.11
CA PHE A 62 29.60 3.40 -5.57
C PHE A 62 28.17 3.34 -6.08
N MET A 63 27.26 2.77 -5.28
CA MET A 63 25.88 2.52 -5.68
C MET A 63 24.88 3.55 -5.12
N LEU A 64 25.25 4.38 -4.15
CA LEU A 64 24.35 5.32 -3.47
C LEU A 64 23.57 6.20 -4.44
N GLY A 65 24.25 6.81 -5.42
CA GLY A 65 23.59 7.63 -6.43
C GLY A 65 22.55 6.85 -7.22
N TYR A 66 22.92 5.67 -7.72
CA TYR A 66 22.01 4.80 -8.45
C TYR A 66 20.85 4.30 -7.59
N CYS A 67 21.09 3.92 -6.34
CA CYS A 67 20.07 3.47 -5.39
C CYS A 67 19.04 4.58 -5.11
N VAL A 68 19.48 5.82 -4.91
CA VAL A 68 18.58 6.96 -4.66
C VAL A 68 17.72 7.25 -5.88
N TRP A 69 18.33 7.36 -7.07
CA TRP A 69 17.58 7.63 -8.30
C TRP A 69 16.66 6.47 -8.69
N PHE A 70 17.11 5.23 -8.49
CA PHE A 70 16.29 4.04 -8.67
C PHE A 70 15.09 4.05 -7.73
N ALA A 71 15.27 4.34 -6.44
CA ALA A 71 14.17 4.44 -5.49
C ALA A 71 13.16 5.52 -5.90
N VAL A 72 13.65 6.71 -6.30
CA VAL A 72 12.80 7.80 -6.78
C VAL A 72 11.96 7.38 -7.99
N TRP A 73 12.59 6.70 -8.95
CA TRP A 73 11.92 6.21 -10.16
C TRP A 73 10.96 5.05 -9.88
N MET A 74 11.31 4.14 -8.98
CA MET A 74 10.46 3.03 -8.56
C MET A 74 9.17 3.53 -7.90
N VAL A 75 9.24 4.54 -7.02
CA VAL A 75 8.04 5.14 -6.42
C VAL A 75 7.13 5.73 -7.50
N MET A 76 7.71 6.44 -8.48
CA MET A 76 6.96 6.98 -9.62
C MET A 76 6.27 5.86 -10.41
N LEU A 77 6.98 4.77 -10.72
CA LEU A 77 6.40 3.63 -11.43
C LEU A 77 5.27 2.96 -10.66
N ILE A 78 5.43 2.77 -9.35
CA ILE A 78 4.42 2.13 -8.52
C ILE A 78 3.15 2.97 -8.49
N LEU A 79 3.27 4.29 -8.30
CA LEU A 79 2.11 5.19 -8.29
C LEU A 79 1.43 5.28 -9.66
N ALA A 80 2.22 5.43 -10.74
CA ALA A 80 1.69 5.47 -12.10
C ALA A 80 1.01 4.14 -12.47
N GLY A 81 1.68 3.02 -12.17
CA GLY A 81 1.20 1.66 -12.41
C GLY A 81 -0.05 1.35 -11.60
N ALA A 82 -0.11 1.72 -10.32
CA ALA A 82 -1.31 1.57 -9.50
C ALA A 82 -2.50 2.37 -10.07
N GLY A 83 -2.26 3.57 -10.61
CA GLY A 83 -3.29 4.34 -11.31
C GLY A 83 -3.80 3.63 -12.57
N VAL A 84 -2.90 3.13 -13.42
CA VAL A 84 -3.24 2.35 -14.63
C VAL A 84 -4.01 1.08 -14.26
N LEU A 85 -3.57 0.35 -13.23
CA LEU A 85 -4.23 -0.87 -12.77
C LEU A 85 -5.64 -0.58 -12.24
N SER A 86 -5.82 0.49 -11.45
CA SER A 86 -7.13 0.87 -10.92
C SER A 86 -8.09 1.27 -12.05
N PHE A 87 -7.62 2.06 -13.00
CA PHE A 87 -8.41 2.52 -14.14
C PHE A 87 -8.77 1.39 -15.12
N SER A 88 -7.81 0.50 -15.43
CA SER A 88 -8.04 -0.66 -16.29
C SER A 88 -8.98 -1.69 -15.65
N ARG A 89 -8.90 -1.90 -14.32
CA ARG A 89 -9.84 -2.75 -13.58
C ARG A 89 -11.28 -2.22 -13.63
N GLY A 90 -11.47 -0.91 -13.56
CA GLY A 90 -12.79 -0.28 -13.73
C GLY A 90 -13.34 -0.40 -15.17
N SER A 91 -12.45 -0.58 -16.14
CA SER A 91 -12.80 -0.64 -17.56
C SER A 91 -12.84 -2.05 -18.14
N GLN A 92 -12.52 -3.08 -17.35
CA GLN A 92 -12.41 -4.46 -17.78
C GLN A 92 -13.79 -5.06 -18.13
N CYS A 93 -13.89 -5.64 -19.34
CA CYS A 93 -15.07 -6.39 -19.77
C CYS A 93 -15.09 -7.80 -19.15
N GLN A 94 -16.29 -8.36 -18.98
CA GLN A 94 -16.43 -9.72 -18.48
C GLN A 94 -15.77 -10.74 -19.44
N GLY A 95 -14.90 -11.60 -18.89
CA GLY A 95 -14.19 -12.64 -19.66
C GLY A 95 -12.88 -12.19 -20.32
N GLU A 96 -12.58 -10.89 -20.31
CA GLU A 96 -11.34 -10.34 -20.85
C GLU A 96 -10.22 -10.26 -19.81
N SER A 97 -8.97 -10.37 -20.24
CA SER A 97 -7.82 -10.17 -19.37
C SER A 97 -7.57 -8.68 -19.10
N LEU A 98 -6.88 -8.37 -18.00
CA LEU A 98 -6.50 -6.99 -17.70
C LEU A 98 -5.53 -6.43 -18.76
N LEU A 99 -4.65 -7.28 -19.30
CA LEU A 99 -3.68 -6.87 -20.30
C LEU A 99 -4.33 -6.54 -21.64
N SER A 100 -5.32 -7.34 -22.09
CA SER A 100 -6.09 -7.04 -23.32
C SER A 100 -6.87 -5.74 -23.18
N THR A 101 -7.51 -5.53 -22.02
CA THR A 101 -8.19 -4.25 -21.72
C THR A 101 -7.21 -3.08 -21.76
N ALA A 102 -6.05 -3.19 -21.11
CA ALA A 102 -5.03 -2.14 -21.12
C ALA A 102 -4.51 -1.84 -22.54
N GLN A 103 -4.34 -2.87 -23.37
CA GLN A 103 -3.94 -2.71 -24.76
C GLN A 103 -5.00 -1.94 -25.57
N GLN A 104 -6.29 -2.28 -25.42
CA GLN A 104 -7.39 -1.58 -26.10
C GLN A 104 -7.53 -0.11 -25.67
N MET A 105 -7.30 0.18 -24.39
CA MET A 105 -7.32 1.57 -23.91
C MET A 105 -6.11 2.35 -24.43
N SER A 106 -4.94 1.71 -24.51
CA SER A 106 -3.72 2.33 -25.04
C SER A 106 -3.84 2.67 -26.53
N SER A 107 -4.43 1.79 -27.33
CA SER A 107 -4.66 2.04 -28.76
C SER A 107 -5.61 3.23 -28.93
N ALA A 108 -6.71 3.30 -28.17
CA ALA A 108 -7.66 4.41 -28.22
C ALA A 108 -7.00 5.77 -27.92
N VAL A 109 -6.11 5.84 -26.92
CA VAL A 109 -5.34 7.07 -26.60
C VAL A 109 -4.38 7.45 -27.74
N VAL A 110 -3.71 6.47 -28.33
CA VAL A 110 -2.81 6.71 -29.48
C VAL A 110 -3.59 7.23 -30.68
N VAL A 111 -4.76 6.66 -30.98
CA VAL A 111 -5.61 7.15 -32.06
C VAL A 111 -6.05 8.60 -31.79
N ALA A 112 -6.59 8.88 -30.61
CA ALA A 112 -7.04 10.21 -30.25
C ALA A 112 -5.93 11.27 -30.34
N SER A 113 -4.73 10.96 -29.84
CA SER A 113 -3.59 11.88 -29.92
C SER A 113 -3.08 12.08 -31.34
N SER A 114 -3.00 11.01 -32.14
CA SER A 114 -2.60 11.10 -33.54
C SER A 114 -3.59 11.91 -34.38
N THR A 115 -4.89 11.71 -34.19
CA THR A 115 -5.94 12.46 -34.88
C THR A 115 -5.94 13.93 -34.47
N ALA A 116 -5.74 14.23 -33.17
CA ALA A 116 -5.60 15.61 -32.71
C ALA A 116 -4.37 16.30 -33.34
N ALA A 117 -3.25 15.58 -33.47
CA ALA A 117 -2.05 16.09 -34.12
C ALA A 117 -2.26 16.34 -35.62
N THR A 118 -2.92 15.42 -36.34
CA THR A 118 -3.22 15.60 -37.77
C THR A 118 -4.21 16.74 -38.00
N ASN A 119 -5.24 16.87 -37.16
CA ASN A 119 -6.21 17.96 -37.28
C ASN A 119 -5.52 19.33 -37.06
N THR A 120 -4.61 19.41 -36.09
CA THR A 120 -3.81 20.61 -35.85
C THR A 120 -2.87 20.92 -37.03
N ALA A 121 -2.26 19.91 -37.63
CA ALA A 121 -1.33 20.08 -38.74
C ALA A 121 -2.03 20.43 -40.07
N SER A 122 -3.21 19.87 -40.32
CA SER A 122 -3.95 20.03 -41.58
C SER A 122 -4.96 21.17 -41.56
N GLY A 123 -5.21 21.81 -40.40
CA GLY A 123 -6.21 22.86 -40.26
C GLY A 123 -7.64 22.41 -40.61
N SER A 124 -7.90 21.09 -40.58
CA SER A 124 -9.23 20.53 -40.84
C SER A 124 -10.13 20.64 -39.60
N GLU A 125 -11.42 20.86 -39.84
CA GLU A 125 -12.43 20.84 -38.78
C GLU A 125 -12.50 19.46 -38.11
N VAL A 126 -12.74 19.46 -36.80
CA VAL A 126 -12.92 18.25 -36.01
C VAL A 126 -14.19 17.56 -36.49
N SER A 127 -14.05 16.34 -36.99
CA SER A 127 -15.18 15.48 -37.37
C SER A 127 -16.01 15.10 -36.15
N ASP A 128 -17.32 14.99 -36.34
CA ASP A 128 -18.24 14.56 -35.28
C ASP A 128 -18.04 13.08 -34.98
N GLU A 129 -17.58 12.79 -33.76
CA GLU A 129 -17.29 11.47 -33.24
C GLU A 129 -18.37 10.97 -32.26
N THR A 130 -19.53 11.64 -32.24
CA THR A 130 -20.64 11.28 -31.37
C THR A 130 -21.21 9.93 -31.77
N LEU A 131 -21.30 9.02 -30.80
CA LEU A 131 -21.90 7.69 -30.97
C LEU A 131 -23.20 7.61 -30.18
N GLU A 132 -24.31 7.49 -30.89
CA GLU A 132 -25.64 7.31 -30.31
C GLU A 132 -26.19 5.91 -30.62
N GLY A 133 -26.90 5.32 -29.65
CA GLY A 133 -27.55 4.02 -29.81
C GLY A 133 -26.55 2.91 -30.18
N ASP A 134 -26.80 2.24 -31.30
CA ASP A 134 -25.96 1.16 -31.84
C ASP A 134 -24.88 1.67 -32.82
N GLY A 135 -24.80 2.98 -33.05
CA GLY A 135 -23.85 3.57 -34.00
C GLY A 135 -24.27 3.50 -35.46
N GLY A 136 -25.54 3.23 -35.76
CA GLY A 136 -26.06 3.24 -37.14
C GLY A 136 -25.97 4.61 -37.83
N SER A 137 -26.01 5.71 -37.07
CA SER A 137 -25.88 7.08 -37.55
C SER A 137 -24.45 7.64 -37.49
N TYR A 138 -23.48 6.87 -36.97
CA TYR A 138 -22.12 7.35 -36.76
C TYR A 138 -21.42 7.68 -38.09
N SER A 139 -21.01 8.94 -38.23
CA SER A 139 -20.33 9.47 -39.43
C SER A 139 -18.90 9.92 -39.18
N GLY A 140 -18.31 9.58 -38.03
CA GLY A 140 -16.93 9.97 -37.67
C GLY A 140 -15.86 9.36 -38.57
N VAL A 141 -14.61 9.70 -38.29
CA VAL A 141 -13.44 9.34 -39.12
C VAL A 141 -12.56 8.27 -38.48
N GLN A 142 -13.01 7.58 -37.44
CA GLN A 142 -12.26 6.47 -36.84
C GLN A 142 -11.87 5.42 -37.90
N THR A 143 -10.59 5.05 -37.98
CA THR A 143 -10.04 4.09 -38.95
C THR A 143 -9.33 2.89 -38.31
N ARG A 144 -9.39 2.78 -36.98
CA ARG A 144 -8.77 1.68 -36.24
C ARG A 144 -9.75 0.99 -35.30
N SER A 145 -9.56 -0.32 -35.17
CA SER A 145 -10.33 -1.16 -34.24
C SER A 145 -9.91 -0.98 -32.78
N VAL A 146 -10.62 -1.62 -31.85
CA VAL A 146 -10.26 -1.59 -30.41
C VAL A 146 -8.86 -2.15 -30.13
N SER A 147 -8.39 -3.16 -30.85
CA SER A 147 -7.01 -3.65 -30.71
C SER A 147 -5.97 -2.77 -31.43
N GLY A 148 -6.41 -1.70 -32.10
CA GLY A 148 -5.56 -0.76 -32.83
C GLY A 148 -5.22 -1.19 -34.27
N LEU A 149 -5.88 -2.21 -34.80
CA LEU A 149 -5.67 -2.69 -36.17
C LEU A 149 -6.26 -1.70 -37.19
N LEU A 150 -5.62 -1.58 -38.35
CA LEU A 150 -6.10 -0.70 -39.41
C LEU A 150 -7.33 -1.31 -40.09
N CYS A 151 -8.37 -0.50 -40.26
CA CYS A 151 -9.55 -0.91 -40.99
C CYS A 151 -9.30 -0.97 -42.51
N ILE A 152 -9.86 -1.98 -43.15
CA ILE A 152 -9.91 -2.13 -44.61
C ILE A 152 -11.04 -1.22 -45.15
N PRO A 153 -10.88 -0.62 -46.34
CA PRO A 153 -11.96 0.15 -46.93
C PRO A 153 -13.19 -0.70 -47.27
N TRP A 154 -14.38 -0.15 -47.03
CA TRP A 154 -15.65 -0.82 -47.33
C TRP A 154 -15.88 -0.95 -48.84
N GLY A 155 -16.54 -2.03 -49.26
CA GLY A 155 -16.94 -2.21 -50.67
C GLY A 155 -15.79 -2.50 -51.64
N VAL A 156 -14.58 -2.80 -51.15
CA VAL A 156 -13.44 -3.14 -52.01
C VAL A 156 -13.60 -4.57 -52.54
N ALA A 157 -13.58 -4.71 -53.87
CA ALA A 157 -13.65 -6.01 -54.54
C ALA A 157 -12.51 -6.95 -54.07
N ASN A 158 -12.79 -8.26 -54.02
CA ASN A 158 -11.88 -9.31 -53.53
C ASN A 158 -11.47 -9.18 -52.05
N THR A 159 -12.20 -8.42 -51.25
CA THR A 159 -12.05 -8.40 -49.78
C THR A 159 -13.30 -8.93 -49.09
N THR A 160 -13.18 -9.25 -47.81
CA THR A 160 -14.32 -9.58 -46.94
C THR A 160 -15.36 -8.45 -46.85
N ALA A 161 -14.96 -7.21 -47.18
CA ALA A 161 -15.83 -6.03 -47.20
C ALA A 161 -16.59 -5.83 -48.54
N ALA A 162 -16.36 -6.67 -49.56
CA ALA A 162 -17.00 -6.56 -50.88
C ALA A 162 -18.54 -6.67 -50.84
N ARG A 163 -19.12 -7.19 -49.76
CA ARG A 163 -20.58 -7.27 -49.58
C ARG A 163 -21.25 -5.93 -49.28
N TYR A 164 -20.48 -4.88 -48.99
CA TYR A 164 -20.97 -3.53 -48.62
C TYR A 164 -20.79 -2.49 -49.74
N THR A 165 -21.00 -2.90 -51.00
CA THR A 165 -20.65 -2.08 -52.19
C THR A 165 -21.81 -1.21 -52.72
N ASN A 166 -23.07 -1.45 -52.30
CA ASN A 166 -24.27 -0.77 -52.83
C ASN A 166 -25.21 -0.24 -51.72
N PRO A 167 -26.06 0.77 -51.99
CA PRO A 167 -27.11 1.20 -51.04
C PRO A 167 -27.92 -0.01 -50.55
N PRO A 168 -28.26 -0.09 -49.25
CA PRO A 168 -28.51 1.02 -48.31
C PRO A 168 -27.31 1.42 -47.42
N TYR A 169 -26.10 0.92 -47.70
CA TYR A 169 -24.93 1.15 -46.85
C TYR A 169 -24.30 2.53 -47.06
N ASN A 170 -24.42 3.44 -46.06
CA ASN A 170 -23.69 4.71 -46.03
C ASN A 170 -22.26 4.52 -45.49
N VAL A 171 -21.47 3.72 -46.20
CA VAL A 171 -20.09 3.39 -45.83
C VAL A 171 -19.12 4.13 -46.74
N THR A 172 -18.16 4.84 -46.14
CA THR A 172 -17.16 5.63 -46.86
C THR A 172 -15.76 5.27 -46.39
N ALA A 173 -14.83 5.17 -47.34
CA ALA A 173 -13.43 4.86 -47.09
C ALA A 173 -13.25 3.65 -46.17
N ASN A 174 -12.31 3.73 -45.23
CA ASN A 174 -12.02 2.71 -44.22
C ASN A 174 -12.49 3.12 -42.81
N HIS A 175 -13.53 3.94 -42.73
CA HIS A 175 -14.02 4.39 -41.42
C HIS A 175 -14.88 3.34 -40.72
N CYS A 176 -14.81 3.24 -39.40
CA CYS A 176 -15.67 2.33 -38.65
C CYS A 176 -17.13 2.74 -38.78
N ARG A 177 -18.01 1.77 -39.05
CA ARG A 177 -19.44 2.00 -39.28
C ARG A 177 -20.25 0.86 -38.68
N ASN A 178 -21.55 1.07 -38.50
CA ASN A 178 -22.47 -0.02 -38.22
C ASN A 178 -23.55 -0.11 -39.31
N PRO A 179 -23.28 -0.81 -40.42
CA PRO A 179 -24.28 -1.03 -41.47
C PRO A 179 -25.36 -2.00 -40.97
N TYR A 180 -26.36 -1.48 -40.25
CA TYR A 180 -27.41 -2.30 -39.65
C TYR A 180 -28.33 -2.90 -40.72
N LEU A 181 -28.17 -4.20 -41.01
CA LEU A 181 -29.27 -5.02 -41.52
C LEU A 181 -29.57 -6.14 -40.53
N ALA A 182 -30.86 -6.33 -40.24
CA ALA A 182 -31.36 -7.35 -39.32
C ALA A 182 -30.94 -8.80 -39.68
N ASN A 183 -30.43 -9.03 -40.90
CA ASN A 183 -30.10 -10.35 -41.44
C ASN A 183 -28.58 -10.58 -41.63
N ASP A 184 -27.71 -9.71 -41.09
CA ASP A 184 -26.27 -9.89 -41.23
C ASP A 184 -25.72 -10.90 -40.21
N THR A 185 -24.77 -11.74 -40.66
CA THR A 185 -24.14 -12.80 -39.86
C THR A 185 -23.27 -12.24 -38.72
N ASN A 186 -22.75 -11.01 -38.89
CA ASN A 186 -21.88 -10.35 -37.92
C ASN A 186 -22.63 -9.19 -37.27
N LYS A 187 -23.13 -9.40 -36.05
CA LYS A 187 -23.80 -8.37 -35.26
C LYS A 187 -22.86 -7.79 -34.22
N ALA A 188 -22.45 -6.55 -34.40
CA ALA A 188 -21.72 -5.80 -33.38
C ALA A 188 -22.68 -5.01 -32.48
N SER A 189 -22.24 -4.70 -31.25
CA SER A 189 -22.97 -3.84 -30.32
C SER A 189 -22.76 -2.35 -30.57
N THR A 190 -21.73 -2.01 -31.35
CA THR A 190 -21.24 -0.65 -31.64
C THR A 190 -20.63 -0.67 -33.05
N ILE A 191 -20.15 0.48 -33.55
CA ILE A 191 -19.39 0.60 -34.80
C ILE A 191 -18.25 -0.43 -34.86
N TRP A 192 -17.97 -0.92 -36.06
CA TRP A 192 -16.98 -1.96 -36.31
C TRP A 192 -16.35 -1.78 -37.69
N CYS A 193 -15.32 -2.57 -37.99
CA CYS A 193 -14.73 -2.61 -39.32
C CYS A 193 -14.09 -3.98 -39.60
N TYR A 194 -13.83 -4.27 -40.88
CA TYR A 194 -12.91 -5.34 -41.26
C TYR A 194 -11.48 -4.87 -41.04
N THR A 195 -10.67 -5.75 -40.46
CA THR A 195 -9.28 -5.45 -40.11
C THR A 195 -8.33 -5.97 -41.18
N SER A 196 -7.20 -5.30 -41.37
CA SER A 196 -6.17 -5.71 -42.34
C SER A 196 -5.42 -7.00 -41.97
N ASP A 197 -5.68 -7.55 -40.78
CA ASP A 197 -5.00 -8.72 -40.23
C ASP A 197 -5.64 -10.02 -40.76
N PRO A 198 -4.87 -11.05 -41.15
CA PRO A 198 -5.42 -12.33 -41.59
C PRO A 198 -6.06 -13.17 -40.46
N VAL A 199 -5.72 -12.92 -39.19
CA VAL A 199 -6.21 -13.68 -38.02
C VAL A 199 -7.53 -13.11 -37.51
N VAL A 200 -7.60 -11.79 -37.37
CA VAL A 200 -8.81 -11.08 -36.96
C VAL A 200 -9.46 -10.56 -38.23
N THR A 201 -10.60 -11.12 -38.63
CA THR A 201 -11.27 -10.72 -39.86
C THR A 201 -12.07 -9.42 -39.69
N TRP A 202 -12.71 -9.25 -38.54
CA TRP A 202 -13.42 -8.02 -38.18
C TRP A 202 -13.35 -7.82 -36.67
N GLU A 203 -13.42 -6.56 -36.26
CA GLU A 203 -13.38 -6.18 -34.85
C GLU A 203 -14.21 -4.91 -34.62
N GLN A 204 -14.70 -4.73 -33.39
CA GLN A 204 -15.39 -3.51 -32.99
C GLN A 204 -14.42 -2.33 -32.93
N CYS A 205 -14.95 -1.11 -33.00
CA CYS A 205 -14.21 0.13 -32.88
C CYS A 205 -14.77 1.00 -31.73
N LEU A 206 -13.96 1.94 -31.27
CA LEU A 206 -14.36 3.02 -30.37
C LEU A 206 -14.27 4.36 -31.09
N PRO A 207 -15.23 5.27 -30.91
CA PRO A 207 -15.13 6.63 -31.43
C PRO A 207 -13.88 7.34 -30.92
N ILE A 208 -13.36 8.28 -31.70
CA ILE A 208 -12.15 9.02 -31.31
C ILE A 208 -12.46 9.88 -30.08
N GLY A 209 -11.62 9.79 -29.05
CA GLY A 209 -11.84 10.47 -27.76
C GLY A 209 -12.52 9.61 -26.69
N VAL A 210 -13.06 8.45 -27.06
CA VAL A 210 -13.60 7.47 -26.10
C VAL A 210 -12.51 6.46 -25.73
N ILE A 211 -11.97 6.59 -24.52
CA ILE A 211 -10.88 5.71 -24.02
C ILE A 211 -11.45 4.42 -23.40
N ARG A 212 -12.72 4.43 -23.01
CA ARG A 212 -13.36 3.37 -22.22
C ARG A 212 -14.21 2.47 -23.13
N PRO A 213 -13.93 1.15 -23.19
CA PRO A 213 -14.74 0.25 -23.99
C PRO A 213 -16.15 0.07 -23.39
N VAL A 214 -17.14 -0.02 -24.27
CA VAL A 214 -18.52 -0.36 -23.92
C VAL A 214 -18.67 -1.88 -24.02
N CYS A 215 -18.88 -2.56 -22.90
CA CYS A 215 -18.95 -4.02 -22.86
C CYS A 215 -20.40 -4.49 -23.06
N ALA A 216 -20.67 -5.22 -24.15
CA ALA A 216 -22.00 -5.75 -24.47
C ALA A 216 -22.54 -6.74 -23.42
N ASN A 217 -21.64 -7.55 -22.84
CA ASN A 217 -21.97 -8.56 -21.83
C ASN A 217 -21.80 -8.05 -20.39
N GLY A 218 -21.52 -6.75 -20.20
CA GLY A 218 -21.24 -6.16 -18.89
C GLY A 218 -19.75 -6.14 -18.50
N TYR A 219 -19.47 -5.46 -17.39
CA TYR A 219 -18.13 -5.25 -16.85
C TYR A 219 -17.75 -6.36 -15.85
N ALA A 220 -16.45 -6.62 -15.70
CA ALA A 220 -15.95 -7.57 -14.70
C ALA A 220 -16.30 -7.14 -13.26
N VAL A 221 -16.35 -5.83 -13.01
CA VAL A 221 -16.91 -5.24 -11.80
C VAL A 221 -18.38 -4.89 -12.06
N THR A 222 -19.29 -5.63 -11.46
CA THR A 222 -20.74 -5.50 -11.68
C THR A 222 -21.32 -4.21 -11.07
N ASN A 223 -20.77 -3.76 -9.94
CA ASN A 223 -21.24 -2.57 -9.23
C ASN A 223 -20.74 -1.28 -9.89
N ALA A 224 -21.66 -0.43 -10.34
CA ALA A 224 -21.35 0.82 -11.03
C ALA A 224 -20.62 1.84 -10.14
N GLU A 225 -20.98 1.94 -8.86
CA GLU A 225 -20.34 2.85 -7.90
C GLU A 225 -18.89 2.47 -7.62
N LEU A 226 -18.60 1.18 -7.42
CA LEU A 226 -17.23 0.69 -7.24
C LEU A 226 -16.37 0.94 -8.47
N ARG A 227 -16.97 0.84 -9.66
CA ARG A 227 -16.29 1.11 -10.94
C ARG A 227 -15.89 2.58 -11.06
N GLN A 228 -16.82 3.50 -10.80
CA GLN A 228 -16.54 4.94 -10.77
C GLN A 228 -15.53 5.29 -9.66
N GLY A 229 -15.61 4.62 -8.50
CA GLY A 229 -14.63 4.76 -7.42
C GLY A 229 -13.22 4.35 -7.85
N LEU A 230 -13.07 3.22 -8.54
CA LEU A 230 -11.78 2.77 -9.09
C LEU A 230 -11.21 3.75 -10.13
N GLU A 231 -12.08 4.32 -10.97
CA GLU A 231 -11.70 5.35 -11.95
C GLU A 231 -11.19 6.62 -11.24
N TYR A 232 -11.92 7.10 -10.23
CA TYR A 232 -11.52 8.25 -9.43
C TYR A 232 -10.19 8.02 -8.71
N ILE A 233 -10.00 6.84 -8.09
CA ILE A 233 -8.74 6.45 -7.48
C ILE A 233 -7.60 6.49 -8.50
N GLY A 234 -7.84 6.00 -9.73
CA GLY A 234 -6.87 6.09 -10.82
C GLY A 234 -6.43 7.53 -11.12
N TYR A 235 -7.40 8.44 -11.28
CA TYR A 235 -7.10 9.86 -11.52
C TYR A 235 -6.35 10.52 -10.36
N VAL A 236 -6.75 10.26 -9.12
CA VAL A 236 -6.07 10.77 -7.93
C VAL A 236 -4.62 10.30 -7.90
N LEU A 237 -4.36 9.01 -8.17
CA LEU A 237 -3.01 8.45 -8.21
C LEU A 237 -2.13 9.06 -9.31
N TRP A 238 -2.69 9.36 -10.48
CA TRP A 238 -1.95 10.05 -11.55
C TRP A 238 -1.67 11.51 -11.23
N ILE A 239 -2.60 12.23 -10.61
CA ILE A 239 -2.35 13.58 -10.11
C ILE A 239 -1.24 13.57 -9.07
N MET A 240 -1.30 12.64 -8.11
CA MET A 240 -0.26 12.46 -7.10
C MET A 240 1.10 12.10 -7.72
N THR A 241 1.12 11.26 -8.76
CA THR A 241 2.33 10.98 -9.55
C THR A 241 2.89 12.25 -10.19
N GLY A 242 2.04 13.06 -10.83
CA GLY A 242 2.43 14.33 -11.44
C GLY A 242 3.02 15.31 -10.41
N LEU A 243 2.35 15.49 -9.27
CA LEU A 243 2.83 16.31 -8.17
C LEU A 243 4.16 15.79 -7.61
N TYR A 244 4.30 14.47 -7.45
CA TYR A 244 5.55 13.85 -7.01
C TYR A 244 6.69 14.14 -7.99
N VAL A 245 6.47 13.99 -9.30
CA VAL A 245 7.47 14.31 -10.32
C VAL A 245 7.87 15.79 -10.25
N ILE A 246 6.90 16.69 -10.12
CA ILE A 246 7.15 18.13 -9.98
C ILE A 246 8.01 18.42 -8.73
N LEU A 247 7.68 17.82 -7.58
CA LEU A 247 8.46 17.96 -6.35
C LEU A 247 9.89 17.42 -6.53
N VAL A 248 10.05 16.25 -7.15
CA VAL A 248 11.37 15.68 -7.45
C VAL A 248 12.16 16.63 -8.34
N LEU A 249 11.55 17.22 -9.38
CA LEU A 249 12.19 18.19 -10.27
C LEU A 249 12.68 19.43 -9.52
N PHE A 250 11.87 19.97 -8.58
CA PHE A 250 12.28 21.09 -7.74
C PHE A 250 13.44 20.72 -6.79
N PHE A 251 13.46 19.50 -6.29
CA PHE A 251 14.46 19.05 -5.33
C PHE A 251 15.68 18.34 -5.94
N VAL A 252 15.80 18.21 -7.28
CA VAL A 252 16.94 17.53 -7.93
C VAL A 252 18.29 18.07 -7.44
N SER A 253 18.42 19.39 -7.31
CA SER A 253 19.65 20.04 -6.84
C SER A 253 19.98 19.66 -5.40
N ARG A 254 18.96 19.58 -4.53
CA ARG A 254 19.09 19.18 -3.12
C ARG A 254 19.39 17.69 -3.00
N ILE A 255 18.75 16.84 -3.80
CA ILE A 255 19.01 15.40 -3.84
C ILE A 255 20.45 15.13 -4.26
N ARG A 256 20.94 15.82 -5.30
CA ARG A 256 22.36 15.71 -5.73
C ARG A 256 23.33 16.16 -4.63
N LEU A 257 23.02 17.25 -3.94
CA LEU A 257 23.84 17.70 -2.80
C LEU A 257 23.85 16.65 -1.68
N ALA A 258 22.70 16.08 -1.32
CA ALA A 258 22.61 15.04 -0.29
C ALA A 258 23.39 13.78 -0.67
N VAL A 259 23.31 13.35 -1.93
CA VAL A 259 24.11 12.23 -2.44
C VAL A 259 25.61 12.53 -2.33
N ALA A 260 26.04 13.73 -2.72
CA ALA A 260 27.45 14.14 -2.62
C ALA A 260 27.95 14.19 -1.17
N VAL A 261 27.14 14.69 -0.23
CA VAL A 261 27.49 14.70 1.20
C VAL A 261 27.67 13.27 1.73
N ASN A 262 26.76 12.37 1.37
CA ASN A 262 26.87 10.96 1.78
C ASN A 262 28.08 10.25 1.15
N GLU A 263 28.46 10.60 -0.08
CA GLU A 263 29.67 10.07 -0.73
C GLU A 263 30.95 10.51 0.00
N VAL A 264 31.01 11.78 0.43
CA VAL A 264 32.13 12.32 1.22
C VAL A 264 32.17 11.67 2.62
N ALA A 265 31.02 11.52 3.27
CA ALA A 265 30.91 10.85 4.57
C ALA A 265 31.36 9.38 4.48
N ALA A 266 30.95 8.65 3.42
CA ALA A 266 31.39 7.29 3.17
C ALA A 266 32.92 7.22 2.94
N THR A 267 33.48 8.21 2.24
CA THR A 267 34.93 8.33 2.04
C THR A 267 35.67 8.54 3.36
N PHE A 268 35.12 9.36 4.27
CA PHE A 268 35.68 9.57 5.61
C PHE A 268 35.68 8.28 6.45
N VAL A 269 34.57 7.53 6.46
CA VAL A 269 34.48 6.24 7.19
C VAL A 269 35.51 5.23 6.65
N ALA A 270 35.73 5.19 5.34
CA ALA A 270 36.73 4.31 4.73
C ALA A 270 38.17 4.67 5.16
N HIS A 271 38.49 5.95 5.31
CA HIS A 271 39.81 6.40 5.76
C HIS A 271 40.00 6.30 7.29
N THR A 272 38.91 6.22 8.06
CA THR A 272 38.96 6.17 9.53
C THR A 272 38.16 4.98 10.09
N PRO A 273 38.62 3.73 9.87
CA PRO A 273 37.87 2.53 10.25
C PRO A 273 37.58 2.41 11.75
N ARG A 274 38.32 3.16 12.60
CA ARG A 274 38.09 3.23 14.05
C ARG A 274 36.68 3.71 14.43
N ILE A 275 36.04 4.50 13.57
CA ILE A 275 34.69 5.04 13.83
C ILE A 275 33.61 3.95 13.74
N VAL A 276 33.82 2.92 12.92
CA VAL A 276 32.89 1.79 12.78
C VAL A 276 32.80 0.95 14.06
N PHE A 277 33.83 0.99 14.91
CA PHE A 277 33.84 0.27 16.18
C PHE A 277 33.12 1.00 17.32
N VAL A 278 32.84 2.30 17.19
CA VAL A 278 32.18 3.08 18.25
C VAL A 278 30.81 2.51 18.64
N PRO A 279 29.89 2.19 17.69
CA PRO A 279 28.60 1.58 18.03
C PRO A 279 28.75 0.17 18.63
N VAL A 280 29.77 -0.59 18.20
CA VAL A 280 30.04 -1.94 18.71
C VAL A 280 30.46 -1.88 20.18
N VAL A 281 31.37 -0.96 20.50
CA VAL A 281 31.82 -0.72 21.88
C VAL A 281 30.66 -0.20 22.73
N GLN A 282 29.85 0.73 22.21
CA GLN A 282 28.66 1.23 22.90
C GLN A 282 27.65 0.11 23.17
N ALA A 283 27.39 -0.77 22.20
CA ALA A 283 26.50 -1.91 22.37
C ALA A 283 27.02 -2.88 23.44
N PHE A 284 28.32 -3.14 23.46
CA PHE A 284 28.95 -3.97 24.49
C PHE A 284 28.71 -3.39 25.89
N PHE A 285 28.99 -2.09 26.10
CA PHE A 285 28.72 -1.44 27.38
C PHE A 285 27.23 -1.40 27.74
N GLY A 286 26.36 -1.19 26.75
CA GLY A 286 24.91 -1.22 26.94
C GLY A 286 24.41 -2.58 27.40
N ILE A 287 24.89 -3.67 26.79
CA ILE A 287 24.55 -5.04 27.17
C ILE A 287 25.09 -5.35 28.57
N ALA A 288 26.35 -5.01 28.85
CA ALA A 288 26.95 -5.20 30.17
C ALA A 288 26.17 -4.45 31.26
N TRP A 289 25.72 -3.23 30.96
CA TRP A 289 24.89 -2.44 31.85
C TRP A 289 23.52 -3.09 32.12
N VAL A 290 22.85 -3.57 31.07
CA VAL A 290 21.57 -4.28 31.21
C VAL A 290 21.75 -5.57 32.04
N LEU A 291 22.80 -6.34 31.80
CA LEU A 291 23.10 -7.54 32.58
C LEU A 291 23.36 -7.22 34.06
N ALA A 292 24.11 -6.15 34.33
CA ALA A 292 24.36 -5.69 35.70
C ALA A 292 23.05 -5.27 36.41
N TRP A 293 22.16 -4.56 35.71
CA TRP A 293 20.85 -4.20 36.22
C TRP A 293 19.97 -5.42 36.48
N SER A 294 19.90 -6.35 35.53
CA SER A 294 19.13 -7.59 35.66
C SER A 294 19.64 -8.45 36.82
N ALA A 295 20.96 -8.58 36.98
CA ALA A 295 21.56 -9.29 38.10
C ALA A 295 21.27 -8.61 39.45
N SER A 296 21.32 -7.28 39.48
CA SER A 296 20.99 -6.50 40.69
C SER A 296 19.52 -6.65 41.06
N ALA A 297 18.62 -6.61 40.07
CA ALA A 297 17.18 -6.83 40.27
C ALA A 297 16.90 -8.26 40.76
N ALA A 298 17.52 -9.27 40.14
CA ALA A 298 17.39 -10.66 40.56
C ALA A 298 17.93 -10.87 41.99
N PHE A 299 19.06 -10.23 42.35
CA PHE A 299 19.59 -10.27 43.70
C PHE A 299 18.60 -9.65 44.70
N LEU A 300 18.06 -8.46 44.43
CA LEU A 300 17.07 -7.82 45.32
C LEU A 300 15.82 -8.70 45.50
N ILE A 301 15.31 -9.31 44.43
CA ILE A 301 14.16 -10.23 44.50
C ILE A 301 14.51 -11.48 45.30
N SER A 302 15.74 -12.02 45.16
CA SER A 302 16.18 -13.20 45.92
C SER A 302 16.28 -12.98 47.44
N GLN A 303 16.39 -11.73 47.89
CA GLN A 303 16.44 -11.41 49.32
C GLN A 303 15.06 -11.28 49.95
N VAL A 304 13.98 -11.35 49.16
CA VAL A 304 12.61 -11.30 49.69
C VAL A 304 12.24 -12.70 50.21
N PRO A 305 11.92 -12.86 51.51
CA PRO A 305 11.53 -14.17 52.05
C PRO A 305 10.25 -14.67 51.37
N ASP A 306 10.12 -16.00 51.22
CA ASP A 306 9.04 -16.69 50.49
C ASP A 306 7.59 -16.38 50.95
N GLY A 307 7.41 -15.58 52.00
CA GLY A 307 6.10 -15.12 52.49
C GLY A 307 5.76 -13.65 52.23
N TYR A 308 6.68 -12.84 51.68
CA TYR A 308 6.46 -11.40 51.45
C TYR A 308 5.97 -11.06 50.03
N VAL A 309 6.17 -11.96 49.06
CA VAL A 309 5.58 -11.86 47.73
C VAL A 309 4.40 -12.82 47.70
N ARG A 310 3.18 -12.29 47.53
CA ARG A 310 1.99 -13.13 47.29
C ARG A 310 2.21 -13.92 46.00
N THR A 311 2.24 -15.24 46.10
CA THR A 311 2.27 -16.16 44.95
C THR A 311 0.89 -16.37 44.36
N ASP A 312 -0.15 -15.99 45.10
CA ASP A 312 -1.53 -15.86 44.68
C ASP A 312 -1.66 -14.79 43.58
N ALA A 313 -2.39 -15.13 42.51
CA ALA A 313 -2.68 -14.20 41.43
C ALA A 313 -3.24 -12.89 42.01
N TYR A 314 -2.75 -11.74 41.53
CA TYR A 314 -3.26 -10.44 41.95
C TYR A 314 -4.78 -10.45 41.84
N ALA A 315 -5.47 -10.15 42.94
CA ALA A 315 -6.93 -10.08 42.96
C ALA A 315 -7.39 -9.21 41.78
N THR A 316 -8.38 -9.70 41.04
CA THR A 316 -8.93 -8.92 39.93
C THR A 316 -9.39 -7.56 40.44
N TYR A 317 -9.39 -6.51 39.60
CA TYR A 317 -9.80 -5.18 40.05
C TYR A 317 -11.17 -5.19 40.76
N ALA A 318 -12.08 -6.07 40.32
CA ALA A 318 -13.38 -6.31 40.93
C ALA A 318 -13.34 -6.98 42.31
N GLU A 319 -12.37 -7.84 42.59
CA GLU A 319 -12.17 -8.46 43.93
C GLU A 319 -11.47 -7.52 44.90
N ALA A 320 -10.56 -6.67 44.40
CA ALA A 320 -9.84 -5.69 45.21
C ALA A 320 -10.71 -4.46 45.53
N TYR A 321 -11.36 -3.86 44.53
CA TYR A 321 -12.19 -2.65 44.65
C TYR A 321 -13.66 -2.93 44.91
N GLY A 322 -14.16 -4.13 44.58
CA GLY A 322 -15.57 -4.48 44.69
C GLY A 322 -16.34 -4.23 43.39
N THR A 323 -17.55 -4.78 43.34
CA THR A 323 -18.55 -4.50 42.30
C THR A 323 -19.71 -3.71 42.92
N GLU A 324 -20.64 -3.19 42.13
CA GLU A 324 -21.80 -2.41 42.63
C GLU A 324 -22.64 -3.16 43.69
N THR A 325 -22.54 -4.49 43.75
CA THR A 325 -23.32 -5.34 44.67
C THR A 325 -22.50 -6.02 45.76
N THR A 326 -21.17 -6.00 45.68
CA THR A 326 -20.28 -6.72 46.60
C THR A 326 -19.02 -5.92 46.89
N ALA A 327 -18.81 -5.54 48.15
CA ALA A 327 -17.66 -4.76 48.60
C ALA A 327 -16.34 -5.53 48.44
N GLY A 328 -15.31 -4.87 47.91
CA GLY A 328 -14.00 -5.48 47.65
C GLY A 328 -13.07 -5.49 48.87
N GLN A 329 -12.05 -6.33 48.86
CA GLN A 329 -11.15 -6.52 50.01
C GLN A 329 -10.43 -5.25 50.47
N CYS A 330 -10.31 -4.23 49.60
CA CYS A 330 -9.66 -2.95 49.91
C CYS A 330 -10.65 -1.81 50.22
N THR A 331 -11.96 -2.05 50.21
CA THR A 331 -12.95 -0.96 50.40
C THR A 331 -13.08 -0.43 51.82
N ASP A 332 -12.60 -1.16 52.84
CA ASP A 332 -12.79 -0.79 54.26
C ASP A 332 -11.51 -0.86 55.13
N LYS A 333 -10.30 -0.87 54.54
CA LYS A 333 -9.03 -0.89 55.29
C LYS A 333 -8.12 0.30 55.00
N TRP A 334 -8.62 1.53 55.23
CA TRP A 334 -7.92 2.76 55.65
C TRP A 334 -9.02 3.82 55.92
N PRO A 335 -8.90 4.75 56.89
CA PRO A 335 -10.08 5.42 57.46
C PRO A 335 -10.87 6.22 56.43
N THR A 336 -12.12 5.83 56.26
CA THR A 336 -13.19 6.59 55.62
C THR A 336 -13.73 7.59 56.65
N GLY A 337 -13.15 8.79 56.65
CA GLY A 337 -13.73 9.94 57.36
C GLY A 337 -12.76 10.74 58.22
N SER A 338 -12.01 11.64 57.60
CA SER A 338 -11.76 12.97 58.13
C SER A 338 -11.20 13.85 57.01
N VAL A 339 -12.01 14.80 56.56
CA VAL A 339 -11.59 15.91 55.71
C VAL A 339 -10.58 16.72 56.53
N TRP A 340 -9.41 17.04 55.95
CA TRP A 340 -8.48 17.97 56.56
C TRP A 340 -9.15 19.34 56.66
N LYS A 341 -9.32 19.83 57.89
CA LYS A 341 -9.73 21.21 58.15
C LYS A 341 -8.47 22.05 58.17
N ASP A 342 -8.41 23.04 57.28
CA ASP A 342 -7.37 24.06 57.30
C ASP A 342 -7.60 24.95 58.52
N GLU A 343 -6.64 25.01 59.44
CA GLU A 343 -6.70 25.89 60.61
C GLU A 343 -5.81 27.12 60.41
N ASP A 344 -6.36 28.10 59.71
CA ASP A 344 -5.97 29.50 59.88
C ASP A 344 -6.47 29.99 61.26
N ASN A 345 -5.68 29.78 62.31
CA ASN A 345 -5.41 30.81 63.32
C ASN A 345 -4.43 30.35 64.41
N CYS A 346 -3.22 30.91 64.34
CA CYS A 346 -2.29 31.02 65.46
C CYS A 346 -2.94 31.76 66.65
N VAL A 347 -3.18 31.11 67.78
CA VAL A 347 -3.03 31.74 69.10
C VAL A 347 -2.63 30.70 70.15
N LEU A 348 -1.44 30.89 70.74
CA LEU A 348 -0.99 30.19 71.94
C LEU A 348 -1.84 30.60 73.14
N THR A 349 -2.42 29.65 73.87
CA THR A 349 -2.75 29.86 75.28
C THR A 349 -2.74 28.54 76.04
N MET A 350 -1.82 28.45 77.00
CA MET A 350 -1.81 27.39 78.01
C MET A 350 -2.94 27.65 79.02
N ILE A 351 -3.78 26.66 79.29
CA ILE A 351 -4.49 26.56 80.56
C ILE A 351 -4.46 25.11 81.06
N ASN A 352 -3.71 24.96 82.14
CA ASN A 352 -3.73 23.86 83.09
C ASN A 352 -4.97 23.99 83.98
N THR A 353 -5.68 22.89 84.29
CA THR A 353 -6.15 22.53 85.65
C THR A 353 -7.22 21.42 85.64
N THR A 354 -6.85 20.30 86.27
CA THR A 354 -7.61 19.48 87.23
C THR A 354 -9.13 19.32 87.09
N GLY A 355 -9.55 18.05 87.04
CA GLY A 355 -10.91 17.57 87.29
C GLY A 355 -11.01 16.08 87.01
#